data_AF-A0A424L113-F1
#
_entry.id   AF-A0A424L113-F1
#
_cell.length_a   1.000
_cell.length_b   1.000
_cell.length_c   1.000
_cell.angle_alpha   90.00
_cell.angle_beta   90.00
_cell.angle_gamma   90.00
#
_symmetry.space_group_name_H-M   'P 1'
#
loop_
_entity.id
_entity.type
_entity.pdbx_description
1 polymer ?
#
loop_
_entity_poly.entity_id
_entity_poly.type
_entity_poly.pdbx_seq_one_letter_code
_entity_poly.pdbx_strand_id
1 'polypeptide(L)'
;MLNRYPNVEAIIIATGEWSDDIRGGSSMASMLLERRDEAILYRDLSILRTDVPLHHHMDDLRWRELNRSLLLTLTQLIEDVSVLPRLNRWPRLDEPFALSGG
;
A
#
# COMPACT_ATOMS: atom_id res chain seq x y z
N MET A 1 -12.86 12.59 16.65
CA MET A 1 -11.57 12.50 17.36
C MET A 1 -10.43 13.06 16.51
N LEU A 2 -10.11 12.49 15.34
CA LEU A 2 -9.09 13.06 14.43
C LEU A 2 -9.50 14.40 13.77
N ASN A 3 -10.80 14.69 13.66
CA ASN A 3 -11.24 16.02 13.24
C ASN A 3 -10.86 17.14 14.25
N ARG A 4 -10.49 16.76 15.48
CA ARG A 4 -10.08 17.69 16.56
C ARG A 4 -8.58 17.63 16.86
N TYR A 5 -7.94 16.49 16.63
CA TYR A 5 -6.51 16.30 16.82
C TYR A 5 -5.86 15.85 15.51
N PRO A 6 -4.85 16.58 15.00
CA PRO A 6 -4.27 16.33 13.67
C PRO A 6 -3.51 15.00 13.57
N ASN A 7 -3.05 14.47 14.70
CA ASN A 7 -2.35 13.19 14.78
C ASN A 7 -2.54 12.56 16.17
N VAL A 8 -2.14 11.29 16.31
CA VAL A 8 -2.34 10.49 17.52
C VAL A 8 -1.53 11.04 18.69
N GLU A 9 -0.38 11.64 18.40
CA GLU A 9 0.56 12.23 19.36
C GLU A 9 0.03 13.51 19.99
N ALA A 10 -0.78 14.27 19.25
CA ALA A 10 -1.44 15.50 19.69
C ALA A 10 -2.70 15.23 20.54
N ILE A 11 -3.13 13.96 20.64
CA ILE A 11 -4.29 13.61 21.47
C ILE A 11 -3.87 13.73 22.93
N ILE A 12 -4.53 14.66 23.62
CA ILE A 12 -4.39 14.83 25.06
C ILE A 12 -4.80 13.51 25.75
N ILE A 13 -3.98 13.01 26.67
CA ILE A 13 -4.20 11.71 27.33
C ILE A 13 -4.93 11.88 28.68
N ALA A 14 -4.98 13.11 29.21
CA ALA A 14 -5.67 13.41 30.45
C ALA A 14 -7.19 13.20 30.31
N THR A 15 -7.72 12.21 31.04
CA THR A 15 -9.13 11.76 31.01
C THR A 15 -10.14 12.86 31.37
N GLY A 16 -9.73 13.90 32.10
CA GLY A 16 -10.56 15.04 32.47
C GLY A 16 -10.53 16.23 31.51
N GLU A 17 -9.69 16.18 30.47
CA GLU A 17 -9.56 17.26 29.48
C GLU A 17 -10.36 17.00 28.19
N TRP A 18 -11.03 15.86 28.11
CA TRP A 18 -11.90 15.52 26.99
C TRP A 18 -13.28 16.12 27.24
N SER A 19 -13.71 17.02 26.37
CA SER A 19 -15.04 17.64 26.40
C SER A 19 -16.12 16.59 26.68
N ASP A 20 -17.05 16.90 27.59
CA ASP A 20 -18.19 16.02 28.00
C ASP A 20 -19.09 15.55 26.84
N ASP A 21 -18.90 16.14 25.65
CA ASP A 21 -19.63 15.87 24.42
C ASP A 21 -19.13 14.62 23.67
N ILE A 22 -18.00 14.03 24.09
CA ILE A 22 -17.50 12.78 23.51
C ILE A 22 -18.13 11.60 24.26
N ARG A 23 -19.17 11.01 23.68
CA ARG A 23 -19.76 9.77 24.18
C ARG A 23 -18.67 8.69 24.34
N GLY A 24 -18.50 8.19 25.56
CA GLY A 24 -17.46 7.20 25.87
C GLY A 24 -16.03 7.75 25.92
N GLY A 25 -15.85 9.08 25.99
CA GLY A 25 -14.55 9.75 25.99
C GLY A 25 -13.62 9.25 27.09
N SER A 26 -14.13 8.99 28.30
CA SER A 26 -13.32 8.42 29.39
C SER A 26 -12.77 7.04 29.07
N SER A 27 -13.58 6.13 28.51
CA SER A 27 -13.12 4.78 28.12
C SER A 27 -12.09 4.85 26.98
N MET A 28 -12.31 5.76 26.02
CA MET A 28 -11.39 5.99 24.91
C MET A 28 -10.05 6.57 25.37
N ALA A 29 -10.06 7.52 26.31
CA ALA A 29 -8.87 8.12 26.89
C ALA A 29 -8.05 7.09 27.68
N SER A 30 -8.71 6.24 28.48
CA SER A 30 -8.06 5.11 29.17
C SER A 30 -7.43 4.13 28.18
N MET A 31 -8.15 3.72 27.13
CA MET A 31 -7.60 2.81 26.12
C MET A 31 -6.41 3.41 25.37
N LEU A 32 -6.46 4.70 25.03
CA LEU A 32 -5.36 5.37 24.33
C LEU A 32 -4.15 5.56 25.24
N LEU A 33 -4.35 5.83 26.53
CA LEU A 33 -3.28 5.86 27.52
C LEU A 33 -2.58 4.50 27.61
N GLU A 34 -3.36 3.43 27.72
CA GLU A 34 -2.85 2.05 27.86
C GLU A 34 -2.13 1.56 26.60
N ARG A 35 -2.56 1.96 25.40
CA ARG A 35 -2.07 1.45 24.12
C ARG A 35 -1.40 2.51 23.24
N ARG A 36 -0.85 3.56 23.85
CA ARG A 36 -0.27 4.70 23.13
C ARG A 36 0.86 4.29 22.20
N ASP A 37 1.77 3.45 22.70
CA ASP A 37 2.94 3.03 21.93
C ASP A 37 2.55 2.17 20.73
N GLU A 38 1.54 1.30 20.90
CA GLU A 38 0.97 0.53 19.79
C GLU A 38 0.32 1.44 18.74
N ALA A 39 -0.40 2.47 19.17
CA ALA A 39 -1.04 3.42 18.26
C ALA A 39 -0.01 4.22 17.44
N ILE A 40 1.11 4.61 18.06
CA ILE A 40 2.24 5.25 17.36
C ILE A 40 2.88 4.28 16.37
N LEU A 41 3.12 3.03 16.77
CA LEU A 41 3.69 2.01 15.89
C LEU A 41 2.80 1.77 14.66
N TYR A 42 1.48 1.61 14.83
CA TYR A 42 0.58 1.45 13.69
C TYR A 42 0.52 2.67 12.78
N ARG A 43 0.64 3.88 13.35
CA ARG A 43 0.78 5.12 12.57
C ARG A 43 2.05 5.09 11.72
N ASP A 44 3.19 4.69 12.28
CA ASP A 44 4.44 4.62 11.54
C ASP A 44 4.41 3.56 10.43
N LEU A 45 3.83 2.39 10.71
CA LEU A 45 3.68 1.30 9.74
C LEU A 45 2.69 1.60 8.61
N SER A 46 1.76 2.53 8.82
CA SER A 46 0.74 2.89 7.82
C SER A 46 1.15 4.07 6.94
N ILE A 47 2.31 4.68 7.16
CA ILE A 47 2.81 5.77 6.32
C ILE A 47 3.45 5.20 5.06
N LEU A 48 2.84 5.50 3.92
CA LEU A 48 3.45 5.25 2.62
C LEU A 48 4.69 6.14 2.46
N ARG A 49 5.85 5.51 2.28
CA ARG A 49 7.09 6.22 1.97
C ARG A 49 7.10 6.63 0.50
N THR A 50 7.22 7.94 0.23
CA THR A 50 7.11 8.53 -1.13
C THR A 50 8.45 8.99 -1.71
N ASP A 51 9.51 9.00 -0.89
CA ASP A 51 10.86 9.46 -1.22
C ASP A 51 11.83 8.29 -1.48
N VAL A 52 11.30 7.13 -1.88
CA VAL A 52 12.14 5.98 -2.25
C VAL A 52 12.91 6.32 -3.53
N PRO A 53 14.24 6.11 -3.57
CA PRO A 53 15.01 6.26 -4.81
C PRO A 53 14.59 5.16 -5.79
N LEU A 54 13.65 5.48 -6.67
CA LEU A 54 13.21 4.61 -7.75
C LEU A 54 14.10 4.89 -8.96
N HIS A 55 14.78 3.84 -9.45
CA HIS A 55 15.68 3.93 -10.60
C HIS A 55 14.95 3.78 -11.95
N HIS A 56 13.63 3.58 -11.92
CA HIS A 56 12.80 3.30 -13.10
C HIS A 56 11.82 4.44 -13.36
N HIS A 57 11.56 4.70 -14.64
CA HIS A 57 10.58 5.69 -15.08
C HIS A 57 9.23 5.03 -15.36
N MET A 58 8.17 5.85 -15.42
CA MET A 58 6.82 5.37 -15.75
C MET A 58 6.76 4.61 -17.09
N ASP A 59 7.61 4.97 -18.05
CA ASP A 59 7.67 4.32 -19.36
C ASP A 59 8.28 2.91 -19.33
N ASP A 60 9.02 2.58 -18.27
CA ASP A 60 9.55 1.23 -18.04
C ASP A 60 8.46 0.26 -17.56
N LEU A 61 7.42 0.79 -16.90
CA LEU A 61 6.27 0.02 -16.44
C LEU A 61 5.24 -0.26 -17.56
N ARG A 62 5.48 0.23 -18.78
CA ARG A 62 4.60 -0.07 -19.92
C ARG A 62 4.65 -1.55 -20.24
N TRP A 63 3.49 -2.16 -20.43
CA TRP A 63 3.40 -3.53 -20.90
C TRP A 63 3.76 -3.60 -22.39
N ARG A 64 5.00 -4.02 -22.69
CA ARG A 64 5.59 -4.01 -24.04
C ARG A 64 5.44 -5.31 -24.82
N GLU A 65 5.65 -6.45 -24.16
CA GLU A 65 5.61 -7.77 -24.79
C GLU A 65 5.23 -8.86 -23.78
N LEU A 66 4.87 -10.04 -24.29
CA LEU A 66 4.52 -11.20 -23.49
C LEU A 66 5.12 -12.44 -24.15
N ASN A 67 6.06 -13.08 -23.46
CA ASN A 67 6.61 -14.36 -23.93
C ASN A 67 5.56 -15.46 -23.71
N ARG A 68 4.86 -15.82 -24.79
CA ARG A 68 3.76 -16.79 -24.75
C ARG A 68 4.18 -18.18 -24.27
N SER A 69 5.35 -18.64 -24.69
CA SER A 69 5.86 -19.95 -24.28
C SER A 69 6.15 -19.98 -22.78
N LEU A 70 6.83 -18.95 -22.27
CA LEU A 70 7.09 -18.79 -20.83
C LEU A 70 5.79 -18.71 -20.03
N LEU A 71 4.81 -17.95 -20.52
CA LEU A 71 3.50 -17.85 -19.87
C LEU A 71 2.81 -19.21 -19.77
N LEU A 72 2.78 -19.99 -20.86
CA LEU A 72 2.16 -21.32 -20.86
C LEU A 72 2.86 -22.26 -19.88
N THR A 73 4.21 -22.26 -19.86
CA THR A 73 4.99 -23.03 -18.87
C THR A 73 4.67 -22.60 -17.44
N LEU A 74 4.59 -21.30 -17.17
CA LEU A 74 4.24 -20.78 -15.84
C LEU A 74 2.83 -21.21 -15.43
N THR A 75 1.83 -21.10 -16.31
CA THR A 75 0.45 -21.51 -16.00
C THR A 75 0.34 -23.00 -15.67
N GLN A 76 1.15 -23.84 -16.33
CA GLN A 76 1.22 -25.27 -16.01
C GLN A 76 1.91 -25.49 -14.66
N LEU A 77 2.99 -24.76 -14.38
CA LEU A 77 3.74 -24.88 -13.12
C LEU A 77 2.91 -24.48 -11.89
N ILE A 78 2.13 -23.40 -12.00
CA ILE A 78 1.26 -22.92 -10.91
C ILE A 78 -0.10 -23.63 -10.88
N GLU A 79 -0.34 -24.54 -11.82
CA GLU A 79 -1.60 -25.26 -12.01
C GLU A 79 -2.83 -24.34 -12.18
N ASP A 80 -2.63 -23.13 -12.69
CA ASP A 80 -3.68 -22.14 -12.95
C ASP A 80 -3.62 -21.64 -14.40
N VAL A 81 -4.56 -22.12 -15.20
CA VAL A 81 -4.74 -21.73 -16.61
C VAL A 81 -5.87 -20.70 -16.80
N SER A 82 -6.56 -20.30 -15.72
CA SER A 82 -7.72 -19.40 -15.78
C SER A 82 -7.37 -17.99 -16.26
N VAL A 83 -6.09 -17.61 -16.17
CA VAL A 83 -5.57 -16.33 -16.65
C VAL A 83 -5.55 -16.24 -18.18
N LEU A 84 -5.33 -17.35 -18.89
CA LEU A 84 -5.20 -17.39 -20.35
C LEU A 84 -6.41 -16.79 -21.10
N PRO A 85 -7.66 -17.19 -20.80
CA PRO A 85 -8.84 -16.60 -21.45
C PRO A 85 -9.13 -15.15 -21.05
N ARG A 86 -8.51 -14.63 -19.98
CA ARG A 86 -8.72 -13.25 -19.48
C ARG A 86 -7.75 -12.23 -20.09
N LEU A 87 -6.72 -12.70 -20.80
CA LEU A 87 -5.74 -11.85 -21.47
C LEU A 87 -6.33 -11.23 -22.75
N ASN A 88 -7.04 -10.12 -22.56
CA ASN A 88 -7.71 -9.37 -23.63
C ASN A 88 -6.77 -8.46 -24.43
N ARG A 89 -5.55 -8.24 -23.94
CA ARG A 89 -4.53 -7.44 -24.61
C ARG A 89 -3.26 -8.27 -24.73
N TRP A 90 -2.97 -8.67 -25.95
CA TRP A 90 -1.67 -9.22 -26.32
C TRP A 90 -0.83 -8.03 -26.80
N PRO A 91 0.28 -7.68 -26.11
CA PRO A 91 1.16 -6.63 -26.60
C PRO A 91 1.67 -6.95 -28.03
N ARG A 92 1.80 -5.92 -28.89
CA ARG A 92 2.22 -6.07 -30.29
C ARG A 92 3.68 -6.52 -30.38
N LEU A 93 3.99 -7.33 -31.39
CA LEU A 93 5.28 -8.04 -31.58
C LEU A 93 6.39 -7.21 -32.26
N ASP A 94 6.20 -5.89 -32.48
CA ASP A 94 6.94 -5.17 -33.52
C ASP A 94 7.87 -4.04 -33.03
N GLU A 95 8.45 -4.12 -31.83
CA GLU A 95 9.53 -3.19 -31.41
C GLU A 95 10.67 -3.98 -30.73
N PRO A 96 11.91 -3.93 -31.24
CA PRO A 96 13.03 -4.65 -30.64
C PRO A 96 13.37 -4.08 -29.27
N PHE A 97 13.49 -4.97 -28.29
CA PHE A 97 13.97 -4.65 -26.94
C PHE A 97 15.42 -4.17 -26.99
N ALA A 98 15.60 -2.85 -27.00
CA ALA A 98 16.90 -2.24 -26.75
C ALA A 98 17.21 -2.33 -25.25
N LEU A 99 18.12 -3.24 -24.89
CA LEU A 99 18.81 -3.24 -23.61
C LEU A 99 19.69 -1.97 -23.54
N SER A 100 19.11 -0.84 -23.14
CA SER A 100 19.88 0.32 -22.70
C SER A 100 20.21 0.11 -21.22
N GLY A 101 21.29 -0.62 -20.96
CA GLY A 101 21.98 -0.59 -19.68
C GLY A 101 22.90 0.63 -19.62
N GLY A 102 22.86 1.34 -18.50
CA GLY A 102 23.73 2.46 -18.15
C GLY A 102 23.33 3.02 -16.79
#